data_AF-A0A7C3TIV7-F1
#
_entry.id   AF-A0A7C3TIV7-F1
#
_cell.length_a   1.000
_cell.length_b   1.000
_cell.length_c   1.000
_cell.angle_alpha   90.00
_cell.angle_beta   90.00
_cell.angle_gamma   90.00
#
_symmetry.space_group_name_H-M   'P 1'
#
loop_
_entity.id
_entity.type
_entity.pdbx_description
1 polymer ?
#
loop_
_entity_poly.entity_id
_entity_poly.type
_entity_poly.pdbx_seq_one_letter_code
_entity_poly.pdbx_strand_id
1 'polypeptide(L)' 'MMEVWRFIDLGEMPPVQTQAVYHAVASKVDEGASPDTIIFCTPKTPLVCIGYHQEAEVEVDL' A
#
# COMPACT_ATOMS: atom_id res chain seq x y z
N MET A 1 -9.08 -27.00 -4.98
CA MET A 1 -9.42 -26.20 -3.80
C MET A 1 -9.77 -24.80 -4.26
N MET A 2 -10.71 -24.12 -3.62
CA MET A 2 -10.87 -22.67 -3.82
C MET A 2 -9.72 -21.97 -3.11
N GLU A 3 -9.11 -21.01 -3.78
CA GLU A 3 -8.04 -20.18 -3.23
C GLU A 3 -8.61 -19.30 -2.12
N VAL A 4 -7.96 -19.28 -0.95
CA VAL A 4 -8.42 -18.49 0.20
C VAL A 4 -7.73 -17.14 0.16
N TRP A 5 -8.50 -16.09 -0.08
CA TRP A 5 -8.01 -14.71 -0.06
C TRP A 5 -8.18 -14.08 1.32
N ARG A 6 -7.19 -13.27 1.72
CA ARG A 6 -7.26 -12.44 2.94
C ARG A 6 -7.76 -11.05 2.57
N PHE A 7 -8.76 -10.56 3.28
CA PHE A 7 -9.19 -9.17 3.20
C PHE A 7 -8.74 -8.41 4.44
N ILE A 8 -8.17 -7.22 4.25
CA ILE A 8 -7.78 -6.31 5.33
C ILE A 8 -8.39 -4.93 5.04
N ASP A 9 -9.19 -4.44 5.97
CA ASP A 9 -9.67 -3.05 5.98
C ASP A 9 -8.94 -2.30 7.10
N LEU A 10 -8.16 -1.29 6.73
CA LEU A 10 -7.34 -0.49 7.65
C LEU A 10 -7.93 0.90 7.90
N GLY A 11 -9.02 1.27 7.21
CA GLY A 11 -9.63 2.58 7.32
C GLY A 11 -8.66 3.73 7.02
N GLU A 12 -8.82 4.83 7.75
CA GLU A 12 -7.94 6.00 7.66
C GLU A 12 -6.61 5.78 8.40
N MET A 13 -5.50 6.16 7.76
CA MET A 13 -4.17 6.04 8.35
C MET A 13 -3.23 7.16 7.89
N PRO A 14 -2.09 7.40 8.60
CA PRO A 14 -1.08 8.36 8.15
C PRO A 14 -0.67 8.14 6.68
N PRO A 15 -0.51 9.21 5.87
CA PRO A 15 -0.27 9.08 4.44
C PRO A 15 0.86 8.13 4.06
N VAL A 16 2.02 8.23 4.74
CA VAL A 16 3.18 7.34 4.50
C VAL A 16 2.84 5.87 4.72
N GLN A 17 1.97 5.55 5.69
CA GLN A 17 1.57 4.17 5.97
C GLN A 17 0.70 3.58 4.87
N THR A 18 -0.11 4.40 4.18
CA THR A 18 -0.89 3.93 3.01
C THR A 18 0.01 3.43 1.88
N GLN A 19 1.27 3.89 1.82
CA GLN A 19 2.23 3.39 0.83
C GLN A 19 3.02 2.19 1.37
N ALA A 20 3.46 2.25 2.64
CA ALA A 20 4.30 1.21 3.23
C ALA A 20 3.58 -0.14 3.43
N VAL A 21 2.27 -0.13 3.68
CA VAL A 21 1.51 -1.35 4.01
C VAL A 21 1.51 -2.37 2.88
N TYR A 22 1.44 -1.90 1.63
CA TYR A 22 1.47 -2.77 0.46
C TYR A 22 2.80 -3.52 0.36
N HIS A 23 3.93 -2.85 0.61
CA HIS A 23 5.25 -3.48 0.60
C HIS A 23 5.41 -4.53 1.71
N ALA A 24 4.94 -4.21 2.92
CA ALA A 24 5.01 -5.13 4.05
C ALA A 24 4.20 -6.40 3.77
N VAL A 25 2.96 -6.26 3.28
CA VAL A 25 2.11 -7.41 2.94
C VAL A 25 2.66 -8.18 1.75
N ALA A 26 3.08 -7.50 0.68
CA ALA A 26 3.65 -8.13 -0.51
C ALA A 26 4.87 -9.00 -0.15
N SER A 27 5.75 -8.54 0.76
CA SER A 27 6.89 -9.35 1.22
C SER A 27 6.45 -10.69 1.84
N LYS A 28 5.34 -10.71 2.58
CA LYS A 28 4.84 -11.94 3.21
C LYS A 28 4.05 -12.83 2.28
N VAL A 29 3.41 -12.26 1.28
CA VAL A 29 2.79 -13.04 0.19
C VAL A 29 3.87 -13.71 -0.65
N ASP A 30 4.94 -12.99 -1.02
CA ASP A 30 6.08 -13.51 -1.77
C ASP A 30 6.82 -14.64 -1.04
N GLU A 31 7.00 -14.51 0.29
CA GLU A 31 7.55 -15.56 1.16
C GLU A 31 6.62 -16.80 1.29
N GLY A 32 5.40 -16.77 0.78
CA GLY A 32 4.38 -17.80 1.00
C GLY A 32 3.86 -17.85 2.44
N ALA A 33 4.18 -16.85 3.26
CA ALA A 33 3.80 -16.72 4.66
C ALA A 33 2.43 -16.04 4.86
N SER A 34 1.77 -15.64 3.78
CA SER A 34 0.43 -15.03 3.80
C SER A 34 -0.34 -15.40 2.53
N PRO A 35 -1.68 -15.55 2.61
CA PRO A 35 -2.50 -15.71 1.41
C PRO A 35 -2.52 -14.44 0.56
N ASP A 36 -2.93 -14.56 -0.71
CA ASP A 36 -3.25 -13.42 -1.56
C ASP A 36 -4.17 -12.46 -0.83
N THR A 37 -3.81 -11.17 -0.85
CA THR A 37 -4.39 -10.18 0.05
C THR A 37 -4.97 -8.99 -0.71
N ILE A 38 -6.23 -8.66 -0.42
CA ILE A 38 -6.85 -7.38 -0.79
C ILE A 38 -6.79 -6.45 0.42
N ILE A 39 -6.30 -5.22 0.21
CA ILE A 39 -6.14 -4.22 1.27
C ILE A 39 -6.91 -2.96 0.90
N PHE A 40 -7.80 -2.52 1.80
CA PHE A 40 -8.41 -1.19 1.75
C PHE A 40 -7.76 -0.29 2.80
N CYS A 41 -7.33 0.89 2.36
CA CYS A 41 -6.82 1.95 3.25
C CYS A 41 -7.05 3.32 2.61
N THR A 42 -7.12 4.37 3.42
CA THR A 42 -7.29 5.76 2.97
C THR A 42 -6.35 6.68 3.76
N PRO A 43 -5.71 7.68 3.13
CA PRO A 43 -4.86 8.60 3.86
C PRO A 43 -5.69 9.59 4.68
N LYS A 44 -5.33 9.79 5.95
CA LYS A 44 -6.02 10.73 6.88
C LYS A 44 -5.85 12.22 6.54
N THR A 45 -4.93 12.54 5.64
CA THR A 45 -4.65 13.90 5.13
C THR A 45 -4.29 13.80 3.65
N PRO A 46 -4.45 14.89 2.86
CA PRO A 46 -4.04 14.91 1.45
C PRO A 46 -2.60 14.43 1.23
N LEU A 47 -2.39 13.79 0.09
CA LEU A 47 -1.21 13.02 -0.26
C LEU A 47 -0.99 13.10 -1.76
N VAL A 48 0.23 13.44 -2.17
CA VAL A 48 0.71 13.20 -3.54
C VAL A 48 1.74 12.08 -3.48
N CYS A 49 1.44 10.95 -4.10
CA CYS A 49 2.39 9.85 -4.29
C CYS A 49 3.00 9.96 -5.67
N ILE A 50 4.32 9.86 -5.76
CA ILE A 50 5.04 9.76 -7.02
C ILE A 50 5.63 8.34 -7.16
N GLY A 51 5.88 7.92 -8.39
CA GLY A 51 6.51 6.65 -8.70
C GLY A 51 7.97 6.60 -8.28
N TYR A 52 8.51 5.38 -8.12
CA TYR A 52 9.87 5.14 -7.64
C TYR A 52 10.98 5.84 -8.46
N HIS A 53 10.75 6.06 -9.75
CA HIS A 53 11.70 6.71 -10.65
C HIS A 53 11.35 8.17 -10.97
N GLN A 54 10.39 8.77 -10.26
CA GLN A 54 9.98 10.15 -10.48
C GLN A 54 10.72 11.10 -9.53
N GLU A 55 10.89 12.34 -9.96
CA GLU A 55 11.54 13.41 -9.18
C GLU A 55 10.50 14.41 -8.69
N ALA A 56 10.43 14.64 -7.37
CA ALA A 56 9.35 15.43 -6.77
C ALA A 56 9.30 16.87 -7.29
N GLU A 57 10.45 17.52 -7.49
CA GLU A 57 10.55 18.89 -8.02
C GLU A 57 10.12 19.02 -9.50
N VAL A 58 10.03 17.91 -10.23
CA VAL A 58 9.60 17.88 -11.64
C VAL A 58 8.10 17.65 -11.74
N GLU A 59 7.55 16.78 -10.90
CA GLU A 59 6.17 16.31 -11.00
C GLU A 59 5.19 17.14 -10.16
N VAL A 60 5.68 17.83 -9.13
CA VAL A 60 4.86 18.51 -8.13
C VAL A 60 5.38 19.92 -7.91
N ASP A 61 4.47 20.88 -7.84
CA ASP A 61 4.75 22.24 -7.35
C ASP A 61 4.82 22.19 -5.82
N LEU A 62 6.05 22.14 -5.29
CA LEU A 62 6.35 21.95 -3.86
C LEU A 62 6.35 23.26 -3.05
#